data_AF-A0A9D1W8S5-F1
#
_entry.id   AF-A0A9D1W8S5-F1
#
_cell.length_a   1.000
_cell.length_b   1.000
_cell.length_c   1.000
_cell.angle_alpha   90.00
_cell.angle_beta   90.00
_cell.angle_gamma   90.00
#
_symmetry.space_group_name_H-M   'P 1'
#
loop_
_entity.id
_entity.type
_entity.pdbx_description
1 polymer ?
#
loop_
_entity_poly.entity_id
_entity_poly.type
_entity_poly.pdbx_seq_one_letter_code
_entity_poly.pdbx_strand_id
1 'polypeptide(L)'
;MSNKFFLYGAVCLAINFLFVSVYSQEHKHLIDLLSTPHVNNLISAQVEGKFAFTVKSEGKQNVYLVEGPQHEIRKITDFDLDDGQEITSVKFSADGKYIVFVRGGDHGANSSPVPVNSGSFIQKQEIALFSIHLQSGNMVKIDAGDRPVLHPKENKLVYLKNFQL
;
A
#
# COMPACT_ATOMS: atom_id res chain seq x y z
N MET A 1 -4.23 68.23 31.41
CA MET A 1 -4.09 66.77 31.65
C MET A 1 -4.92 66.04 30.59
N SER A 2 -4.37 65.68 29.42
CA SER A 2 -5.18 64.94 28.41
C SER A 2 -4.44 64.20 27.27
N ASN A 3 -3.10 64.22 27.15
CA ASN A 3 -2.44 63.52 26.03
C ASN A 3 -1.77 62.19 26.39
N LYS A 4 -1.45 61.96 27.68
CA LYS A 4 -0.75 60.73 28.09
C LYS A 4 -1.68 59.52 28.11
N PHE A 5 -2.94 59.67 28.53
CA PHE A 5 -3.92 58.57 28.54
C PHE A 5 -4.29 58.08 27.13
N PHE A 6 -4.40 59.00 26.16
CA PHE A 6 -4.67 58.64 24.77
C PHE A 6 -3.47 57.91 24.13
N LEU A 7 -2.24 58.31 24.48
CA LEU A 7 -1.02 57.69 24.00
C LEU A 7 -0.86 56.25 24.53
N TYR A 8 -1.13 56.00 25.82
CA TYR A 8 -1.06 54.64 26.38
C TYR A 8 -2.16 53.71 25.84
N GLY A 9 -3.37 54.24 25.60
CA GLY A 9 -4.44 53.47 24.94
C GLY A 9 -4.10 53.07 23.51
N ALA A 10 -3.50 53.98 22.74
CA ALA A 10 -3.04 53.71 21.38
C ALA A 10 -1.87 52.71 21.33
N VAL A 11 -0.94 52.78 22.30
CA VAL A 11 0.18 51.83 22.40
C VAL A 11 -0.30 50.42 22.75
N CYS A 12 -1.27 50.26 23.67
CA CYS A 12 -1.84 48.94 23.97
C CYS A 12 -2.62 48.33 22.79
N LEU A 13 -3.30 49.14 21.98
CA LEU A 13 -3.99 48.69 20.77
C LEU A 13 -2.99 48.26 19.67
N ALA A 14 -1.88 48.97 19.53
CA ALA A 14 -0.81 48.65 18.59
C ALA A 14 -0.04 47.36 18.97
N ILE A 15 0.16 47.10 20.27
CA ILE A 15 0.83 45.89 20.76
C ILE A 15 -0.04 44.64 20.54
N ASN A 16 -1.37 44.73 20.68
CA ASN A 16 -2.25 43.60 20.38
C ASN A 16 -2.31 43.24 18.88
N PHE A 17 -2.09 44.21 17.99
CA PHE A 17 -2.00 43.95 16.55
C PHE A 17 -0.67 43.29 16.13
N LEU A 18 0.39 43.44 16.91
CA LEU A 18 1.72 42.87 16.62
C LEU A 18 1.89 41.39 17.02
N PHE A 19 0.93 40.82 17.76
CA PHE A 19 0.97 39.43 18.23
C PHE A 19 -0.06 38.50 17.60
N VAL A 20 -0.80 38.95 16.58
CA VAL A 20 -1.56 38.03 15.74
C VAL A 20 -0.58 37.43 14.74
N SER A 21 0.17 36.41 15.17
CA SER A 21 0.73 35.45 14.23
C SER A 21 -0.46 34.81 13.52
N VAL A 22 -0.75 35.29 12.32
CA VAL A 22 -1.60 34.57 11.38
C VAL A 22 -0.85 33.28 11.08
N TYR A 23 -1.18 32.22 11.80
CA TYR A 23 -0.88 30.87 11.32
C TYR A 23 -1.69 30.72 10.04
N SER A 24 -1.06 31.01 8.91
CA SER A 24 -1.60 30.58 7.62
C SER A 24 -1.74 29.07 7.74
N GLN A 25 -2.96 28.57 7.59
CA GLN A 25 -3.16 27.13 7.45
C GLN A 25 -2.32 26.69 6.25
N GLU A 26 -1.46 25.70 6.45
CA GLU A 26 -0.79 25.03 5.35
C GLU A 26 -1.90 24.34 4.54
N HIS A 27 -2.28 24.94 3.41
CA HIS A 27 -3.26 24.33 2.52
C HIS A 27 -2.61 23.09 1.92
N LYS A 28 -2.91 21.92 2.46
CA LYS A 28 -2.57 20.65 1.81
C LYS A 28 -3.13 20.70 0.39
N HIS A 29 -2.26 20.62 -0.60
CA HIS A 29 -2.73 20.56 -1.97
C HIS A 29 -3.49 19.24 -2.14
N LEU A 30 -4.51 19.24 -2.99
CA LEU A 30 -5.27 18.01 -3.29
C LEU A 30 -4.32 16.87 -3.70
N ILE A 31 -3.23 17.20 -4.40
CA ILE A 31 -2.22 16.23 -4.79
C ILE A 31 -1.53 15.57 -3.60
N ASP A 32 -1.23 16.32 -2.52
CA ASP A 32 -0.59 15.78 -1.32
C ASP A 32 -1.50 14.76 -0.61
N LEU A 33 -2.82 15.01 -0.64
CA LEU A 33 -3.82 14.10 -0.11
C LEU A 33 -3.95 12.84 -0.97
N LEU A 34 -3.93 12.97 -2.29
CA LEU A 34 -4.06 11.85 -3.23
C LEU A 34 -2.79 11.00 -3.36
N SER A 35 -1.61 11.56 -3.06
CA SER A 35 -0.32 10.87 -3.09
C SER A 35 0.05 10.20 -1.76
N THR A 36 -0.81 10.28 -0.73
CA THR A 36 -0.53 9.63 0.56
C THR A 36 -0.45 8.10 0.42
N PRO A 37 0.67 7.44 0.81
CA PRO A 37 0.78 5.99 0.73
C PRO A 37 -0.18 5.26 1.67
N HIS A 38 -0.80 4.20 1.18
CA HIS A 38 -1.65 3.29 1.95
C HIS A 38 -0.97 1.94 2.15
N VAL A 39 -0.79 1.53 3.40
CA VAL A 39 -0.18 0.25 3.78
C VAL A 39 -1.27 -0.78 4.10
N ASN A 40 -1.23 -1.93 3.42
CA ASN A 40 -2.21 -3.02 3.55
C ASN A 40 -1.51 -4.38 3.67
N ASN A 41 -2.28 -5.46 3.90
CA ASN A 41 -1.81 -6.86 3.86
C ASN A 41 -0.58 -7.16 4.72
N LEU A 42 -0.48 -6.58 5.93
CA LEU A 42 0.64 -6.89 6.84
C LEU A 42 0.56 -8.35 7.31
N ILE A 43 1.61 -9.11 7.03
CA ILE A 43 1.76 -10.52 7.40
C ILE A 43 3.15 -10.80 7.97
N SER A 44 3.26 -11.84 8.80
CA SER A 44 4.54 -12.40 9.25
C SER A 44 4.78 -13.77 8.63
N ALA A 45 6.05 -14.13 8.45
CA ALA A 45 6.43 -15.51 8.13
C ALA A 45 6.36 -16.38 9.39
N GLN A 46 6.35 -17.71 9.20
CA GLN A 46 6.52 -18.67 10.30
C GLN A 46 7.96 -18.67 10.83
N VAL A 47 8.93 -18.38 9.96
CA VAL A 47 10.32 -18.14 10.35
C VAL A 47 10.44 -16.74 10.96
N GLU A 48 11.23 -16.61 12.02
CA GLU A 48 11.38 -15.34 12.74
C GLU A 48 12.02 -14.24 11.86
N GLY A 49 11.67 -12.99 12.15
CA GLY A 49 12.33 -11.81 11.57
C GLY A 49 11.98 -11.51 10.12
N LYS A 50 10.85 -12.05 9.60
CA LYS A 50 10.34 -11.71 8.27
C LYS A 50 8.89 -11.25 8.29
N PHE A 51 8.63 -10.10 7.70
CA PHE A 51 7.30 -9.54 7.50
C PHE A 51 7.12 -9.08 6.06
N ALA A 52 5.89 -9.06 5.58
CA ALA A 52 5.58 -8.45 4.30
C ALA A 52 4.31 -7.62 4.40
N PHE A 53 4.22 -6.61 3.57
CA PHE A 53 3.04 -5.76 3.44
C PHE A 53 2.98 -5.22 2.02
N THR A 54 1.84 -4.67 1.64
CA THR A 54 1.69 -3.96 0.37
C THR A 54 1.59 -2.47 0.61
N VAL A 55 2.19 -1.68 -0.26
CA VAL A 55 2.02 -0.22 -0.27
C VAL A 55 1.34 0.16 -1.58
N LYS A 56 0.23 0.91 -1.49
CA LYS A 56 -0.40 1.59 -2.62
C LYS A 56 -0.10 3.08 -2.53
N SER A 57 0.56 3.64 -3.54
CA SER A 57 0.91 5.05 -3.61
C SER A 57 0.71 5.52 -5.04
N GLU A 58 0.00 6.64 -5.24
CA GLU A 58 -0.26 7.19 -6.59
C GLU A 58 -0.82 6.13 -7.55
N GLY A 59 -1.77 5.31 -7.06
CA GLY A 59 -2.38 4.22 -7.83
C GLY A 59 -1.54 2.94 -7.96
N LYS A 60 -0.21 3.03 -7.84
CA LYS A 60 0.72 1.90 -7.94
C LYS A 60 0.74 1.08 -6.67
N GLN A 61 0.63 -0.24 -6.76
CA GLN A 61 0.62 -1.14 -5.61
C GLN A 61 1.74 -2.17 -5.70
N ASN A 62 2.58 -2.26 -4.67
CA ASN A 62 3.72 -3.17 -4.64
C ASN A 62 3.83 -3.90 -3.30
N VAL A 63 4.45 -5.08 -3.31
CA VAL A 63 4.79 -5.85 -2.12
C VAL A 63 6.16 -5.39 -1.61
N TYR A 64 6.25 -5.24 -0.29
CA TYR A 64 7.46 -4.91 0.45
C TYR A 64 7.75 -6.03 1.44
N LEU A 65 9.04 -6.33 1.60
CA LEU A 65 9.57 -7.29 2.55
C LEU A 65 10.34 -6.54 3.64
N VAL A 66 10.20 -7.02 4.87
CA VAL A 66 11.05 -6.69 6.00
C VAL A 66 11.84 -7.94 6.35
N GLU A 67 13.17 -7.85 6.38
CA GLU A 67 14.02 -8.98 6.77
C GLU A 67 15.30 -8.53 7.49
N GLY A 68 15.92 -9.48 8.19
CA GLY A 68 17.19 -9.28 8.87
C GLY A 68 17.09 -8.61 10.26
N PRO A 69 18.18 -8.59 11.03
CA PRO A 69 18.16 -8.09 12.41
C PRO A 69 17.87 -6.59 12.51
N GLN A 70 18.13 -5.83 11.45
CA GLN A 70 17.85 -4.40 11.35
C GLN A 70 16.44 -4.08 10.82
N HIS A 71 15.64 -5.10 10.47
CA HIS A 71 14.30 -4.93 9.90
C HIS A 71 14.29 -4.00 8.68
N GLU A 72 15.20 -4.24 7.74
CA GLU A 72 15.29 -3.42 6.52
C GLU A 72 14.07 -3.65 5.63
N ILE A 73 13.49 -2.55 5.14
CA ILE A 73 12.33 -2.57 4.25
C ILE A 73 12.82 -2.54 2.79
N ARG A 74 12.35 -3.49 1.97
CA ARG A 74 12.70 -3.59 0.54
C ARG A 74 11.46 -3.78 -0.32
N LYS A 75 11.31 -2.99 -1.39
CA LYS A 75 10.32 -3.23 -2.46
C LYS A 75 10.72 -4.50 -3.21
N ILE A 76 9.82 -5.50 -3.31
CA ILE A 76 10.13 -6.80 -3.94
C ILE A 76 9.36 -7.05 -5.24
N THR A 77 8.40 -6.20 -5.59
CA THR A 77 7.72 -6.22 -6.89
C THR A 77 7.90 -4.88 -7.61
N ASP A 78 7.71 -4.86 -8.93
CA ASP A 78 7.93 -3.67 -9.77
C ASP A 78 6.72 -3.35 -10.64
N PHE A 79 5.56 -3.21 -10.00
CA PHE A 79 4.31 -2.79 -10.65
C PHE A 79 4.20 -1.27 -10.57
N ASP A 80 4.75 -0.59 -11.58
CA ASP A 80 4.90 0.86 -11.58
C ASP A 80 3.82 1.61 -12.37
N LEU A 81 2.76 0.91 -12.78
CA LEU A 81 1.61 1.49 -13.47
C LEU A 81 0.42 1.67 -12.52
N ASP A 82 -0.30 2.78 -12.68
CA ASP A 82 -1.66 2.94 -12.14
C ASP A 82 -2.65 2.25 -13.09
N ASP A 83 -2.71 0.92 -13.00
CA ASP A 83 -3.53 0.06 -13.86
C ASP A 83 -4.80 -0.46 -13.19
N GLY A 84 -5.08 0.03 -11.98
CA GLY A 84 -6.23 -0.38 -11.17
C GLY A 84 -6.19 -1.84 -10.72
N GLN A 85 -5.08 -2.55 -10.90
CA GLN A 85 -4.96 -3.95 -10.48
C GLN A 85 -4.55 -4.03 -9.01
N GLU A 86 -5.37 -4.68 -8.20
CA GLU A 86 -5.06 -4.86 -6.78
C GLU A 86 -3.99 -5.93 -6.53
N ILE A 87 -3.38 -5.87 -5.35
CA ILE A 87 -2.61 -6.98 -4.76
C ILE A 87 -3.29 -7.43 -3.47
N THR A 88 -3.66 -8.70 -3.42
CA THR A 88 -4.37 -9.31 -2.30
C THR A 88 -3.78 -10.67 -1.94
N SER A 89 -4.29 -11.29 -0.87
CA SER A 89 -3.95 -12.66 -0.47
C SER A 89 -2.43 -12.92 -0.33
N VAL A 90 -1.68 -11.92 0.14
CA VAL A 90 -0.24 -12.05 0.37
C VAL A 90 0.01 -13.08 1.46
N LYS A 91 0.88 -14.06 1.19
CA LYS A 91 1.20 -15.18 2.10
C LYS A 91 2.66 -15.60 1.94
N PHE A 92 3.31 -15.94 3.04
CA PHE A 92 4.61 -16.62 3.03
C PHE A 92 4.46 -18.13 2.83
N SER A 93 5.39 -18.75 2.12
CA SER A 93 5.60 -20.20 2.21
C SER A 93 6.05 -20.60 3.62
N ALA A 94 5.80 -21.86 3.99
CA ALA A 94 6.17 -22.38 5.31
C ALA A 94 7.68 -22.24 5.61
N ASP A 95 8.52 -22.39 4.58
CA ASP A 95 9.98 -22.22 4.66
C ASP A 95 10.44 -20.75 4.62
N GLY A 96 9.51 -19.79 4.44
CA GLY A 96 9.82 -18.37 4.35
C GLY A 96 10.71 -17.97 3.17
N LYS A 97 10.81 -18.80 2.12
CA LYS A 97 11.60 -18.52 0.91
C LYS A 97 10.78 -17.88 -0.21
N TYR A 98 9.46 -18.01 -0.16
CA TYR A 98 8.54 -17.50 -1.16
C TYR A 98 7.49 -16.60 -0.54
N ILE A 99 7.07 -15.60 -1.31
CA ILE A 99 5.78 -14.95 -1.11
C ILE A 99 4.88 -15.35 -2.28
N VAL A 100 3.65 -15.74 -1.96
CA VAL A 100 2.55 -15.92 -2.91
C VAL A 100 1.55 -14.80 -2.70
N PHE A 101 1.05 -14.23 -3.78
CA PHE A 101 0.02 -13.20 -3.75
C PHE A 101 -0.88 -13.31 -4.97
N VAL A 102 -2.06 -12.69 -4.88
CA VAL A 102 -2.97 -12.54 -6.02
C VAL A 102 -2.82 -11.11 -6.55
N ARG A 103 -2.73 -10.98 -7.87
CA ARG A 103 -2.77 -9.69 -8.55
C ARG A 103 -3.92 -9.65 -9.54
N GLY A 104 -4.61 -8.51 -9.58
CA GLY A 104 -5.63 -8.17 -10.55
C GLY A 104 -7.05 -8.22 -10.01
N GLY A 105 -7.95 -7.56 -10.76
CA GLY A 105 -9.34 -7.38 -10.38
C GLY A 105 -9.57 -6.38 -9.24
N ASP A 106 -10.82 -6.34 -8.78
CA ASP A 106 -11.29 -5.56 -7.63
C ASP A 106 -11.85 -6.52 -6.57
N HIS A 107 -11.18 -6.62 -5.43
CA HIS A 107 -11.57 -7.45 -4.28
C HIS A 107 -12.33 -6.67 -3.20
N GLY A 108 -12.60 -5.37 -3.42
CA GLY A 108 -13.33 -4.49 -2.51
C GLY A 108 -14.82 -4.34 -2.83
N ALA A 109 -15.28 -4.80 -4.00
CA ALA A 109 -16.67 -4.69 -4.42
C ALA A 109 -17.62 -5.67 -3.71
N ASN A 110 -18.92 -5.34 -3.72
CA ASN A 110 -20.02 -6.14 -3.13
C ASN A 110 -20.24 -7.49 -3.85
N SER A 111 -19.50 -7.75 -4.91
CA SER A 111 -19.60 -8.92 -5.78
C SER A 111 -18.35 -9.80 -5.67
N SER A 112 -18.39 -10.96 -6.32
CA SER A 112 -17.17 -11.73 -6.52
C SER A 112 -16.12 -10.92 -7.29
N PRO A 113 -14.82 -11.09 -7.02
CA PRO A 113 -13.77 -10.38 -7.75
C PRO A 113 -13.89 -10.60 -9.26
N VAL A 114 -13.83 -9.50 -10.01
CA VAL A 114 -13.86 -9.51 -11.48
C VAL A 114 -12.59 -8.88 -12.02
N PRO A 115 -12.02 -9.39 -13.13
CA PRO A 115 -10.92 -8.72 -13.80
C PRO A 115 -11.32 -7.31 -14.24
N VAL A 116 -10.45 -6.33 -14.01
CA VAL A 116 -10.64 -4.93 -14.41
C VAL A 116 -9.57 -4.54 -15.44
N ASN A 117 -9.88 -3.60 -16.33
CA ASN A 117 -8.93 -3.12 -17.35
C ASN A 117 -8.89 -1.59 -17.42
N SER A 118 -8.66 -0.94 -16.28
CA SER A 118 -8.61 0.53 -16.17
C SER A 118 -7.53 1.15 -17.06
N GLY A 119 -6.42 0.45 -17.27
CA GLY A 119 -5.33 0.86 -18.17
C GLY A 119 -5.64 0.68 -19.67
N SER A 120 -6.81 0.18 -20.05
CA SER A 120 -7.21 -0.04 -21.45
C SER A 120 -6.23 -0.89 -22.27
N PHE A 121 -5.65 -1.92 -21.65
CA PHE A 121 -4.71 -2.82 -22.31
C PHE A 121 -5.40 -3.68 -23.39
N ILE A 122 -4.65 -3.99 -24.44
CA ILE A 122 -5.08 -4.93 -25.49
C ILE A 122 -5.08 -6.37 -24.95
N GLN A 123 -4.11 -6.70 -24.08
CA GLN A 123 -4.10 -8.00 -23.42
C GLN A 123 -5.21 -8.08 -22.39
N LYS A 124 -5.91 -9.21 -22.37
CA LYS A 124 -6.92 -9.52 -21.36
C LYS A 124 -6.28 -9.51 -19.97
N GLN A 125 -6.85 -8.72 -19.07
CA GLN A 125 -6.47 -8.73 -17.66
C GLN A 125 -7.12 -9.90 -16.94
N GLU A 126 -6.43 -10.43 -15.94
CA GLU A 126 -6.83 -11.61 -15.18
C GLU A 126 -6.59 -11.39 -13.70
N ILE A 127 -7.37 -12.09 -12.87
CA ILE A 127 -7.03 -12.32 -11.47
C ILE A 127 -6.13 -13.55 -11.43
N ALA A 128 -4.88 -13.39 -11.01
CA ALA A 128 -3.89 -14.44 -11.09
C ALA A 128 -3.01 -14.51 -9.85
N LEU A 129 -2.57 -15.73 -9.56
CA LEU A 129 -1.61 -16.02 -8.52
C LEU A 129 -0.20 -15.81 -9.04
N PHE A 130 0.62 -15.15 -8.23
CA PHE A 130 2.04 -14.97 -8.47
C PHE A 130 2.82 -15.52 -7.28
N SER A 131 4.03 -15.99 -7.57
CA SER A 131 5.02 -16.36 -6.57
C SER A 131 6.32 -15.63 -6.83
N ILE A 132 6.96 -15.13 -5.77
CA ILE A 132 8.30 -14.57 -5.82
C ILE A 132 9.23 -15.32 -4.89
N HIS A 133 10.38 -15.78 -5.40
CA HIS A 133 11.46 -16.35 -4.60
C HIS A 133 12.33 -15.23 -4.04
N LEU A 134 12.31 -15.05 -2.71
CA LEU A 134 12.80 -13.85 -2.04
C LEU A 134 14.30 -13.61 -2.19
N GLN A 135 15.09 -14.69 -2.27
CA GLN A 135 16.54 -14.59 -2.43
C GLN A 135 16.94 -14.20 -3.85
N SER A 136 16.26 -14.76 -4.87
CA SER A 136 16.61 -14.49 -6.28
C SER A 136 15.87 -13.30 -6.88
N GLY A 137 14.77 -12.85 -6.26
CA GLY A 137 13.84 -11.88 -6.85
C GLY A 137 13.02 -12.42 -8.02
N ASN A 138 13.22 -13.67 -8.44
CA ASN A 138 12.48 -14.29 -9.53
C ASN A 138 10.99 -14.38 -9.16
N MET A 139 10.16 -13.71 -9.97
CA MET A 139 8.70 -13.72 -9.88
C MET A 139 8.11 -14.48 -11.06
N VAL A 140 7.17 -15.37 -10.78
CA VAL A 140 6.44 -16.15 -11.78
C VAL A 140 4.94 -16.04 -11.54
N LYS A 141 4.17 -16.04 -12.64
CA LYS A 141 2.74 -16.32 -12.59
C LYS A 141 2.54 -17.82 -12.40
N ILE A 142 1.75 -18.22 -11.39
CA ILE A 142 1.41 -19.62 -11.12
C ILE A 142 0.26 -20.06 -12.03
N ASP A 143 -0.91 -19.40 -11.92
CA ASP A 143 -2.11 -19.67 -12.72
C ASP A 143 -3.09 -18.49 -12.59
N ALA A 144 -4.13 -18.46 -13.43
CA ALA A 144 -5.32 -17.66 -13.20
C ALA A 144 -6.17 -18.28 -12.07
N GLY A 145 -6.54 -17.48 -11.08
CA GLY A 145 -7.24 -17.93 -9.88
C GLY A 145 -7.08 -16.96 -8.71
N ASP A 146 -7.73 -17.30 -7.60
CA ASP A 146 -7.84 -16.44 -6.42
C ASP A 146 -7.82 -17.25 -5.11
N ARG A 147 -7.75 -16.58 -3.96
CA ARG A 147 -7.87 -17.16 -2.62
C ARG A 147 -6.95 -18.39 -2.38
N PRO A 148 -5.63 -18.26 -2.59
CA PRO A 148 -4.71 -19.35 -2.29
C PRO A 148 -4.71 -19.71 -0.80
N VAL A 149 -4.59 -21.00 -0.52
CA VAL A 149 -4.22 -21.54 0.78
C VAL A 149 -2.96 -22.37 0.60
N LEU A 150 -1.89 -22.00 1.30
CA LEU A 150 -0.62 -22.69 1.22
C LEU A 150 -0.60 -23.88 2.16
N HIS A 151 0.02 -24.97 1.71
CA HIS A 151 0.28 -26.12 2.56
C HIS A 151 1.24 -25.72 3.70
N PRO A 152 1.00 -26.12 4.96
CA PRO A 152 1.77 -25.65 6.11
C PRO A 152 3.22 -26.17 6.21
N LYS A 153 3.71 -26.90 5.19
CA LYS A 153 5.00 -27.62 5.24
C LYS A 153 5.65 -27.77 3.87
N GLU A 154 4.86 -28.16 2.88
CA GLU A 154 5.33 -28.37 1.51
C GLU A 154 5.10 -27.12 0.65
N ASN A 155 5.88 -26.97 -0.41
CA ASN A 155 5.69 -25.90 -1.41
C ASN A 155 4.54 -26.26 -2.37
N LYS A 156 3.35 -26.42 -1.79
CA LYS A 156 2.09 -26.69 -2.47
C LYS A 156 1.05 -25.67 -2.03
N LEU A 157 0.09 -25.40 -2.89
CA LEU A 157 -1.05 -24.56 -2.57
C LEU A 157 -2.30 -25.09 -3.27
N VAL A 158 -3.45 -24.81 -2.67
CA VAL A 158 -4.76 -24.94 -3.31
C VAL A 158 -5.34 -23.55 -3.48
N TYR A 159 -6.19 -23.33 -4.49
CA TYR A 159 -6.72 -22.01 -4.81
C TYR A 159 -8.04 -22.17 -5.55
N LEU A 160 -8.84 -21.10 -5.59
CA LEU A 160 -10.06 -21.09 -6.36
C LEU A 160 -9.77 -20.78 -7.83
N LYS A 161 -10.21 -21.67 -8.72
CA LYS A 161 -10.22 -21.50 -10.17
C LYS A 161 -11.65 -21.46 -10.65
N ASN A 162 -12.06 -20.39 -11.33
CA ASN A 162 -13.46 -20.19 -11.75
C ASN A 162 -14.48 -20.37 -10.61
N PHE A 163 -14.14 -19.91 -9.41
CA PHE A 163 -14.94 -20.09 -8.18
C PHE A 163 -15.13 -21.54 -7.72
N GLN A 164 -14.23 -22.44 -8.13
CA GLN A 164 -14.18 -23.84 -7.70
C GLN A 164 -12.81 -24.16 -7.09
N LEU A 165 -12.78 -24.99 -6.04
CA LEU A 165 -11.55 -25.39 -5.32
C LEU A 165 -10.78 -26.49 -6.06
#